data_AF-R6HTE9-F1
#
_entry.id   AF-R6HTE9-F1
#
_cell.length_a   1.000
_cell.length_b   1.000
_cell.length_c   1.000
_cell.angle_alpha   90.00
_cell.angle_beta   90.00
_cell.angle_gamma   90.00
#
_symmetry.space_group_name_H-M   'P 1'
#
loop_
_entity.id
_entity.type
_entity.pdbx_description
1 polymer ?
#
loop_
_entity_poly.entity_id
_entity_poly.type
_entity_poly.pdbx_seq_one_letter_code
_entity_poly.pdbx_strand_id
1 'polypeptide(L)'
;MKQTKILAILLALALLLTGCAQLVDLTQRLAEIRDEQLKQLARQGKTREPFSQMTYTRPDMEAFQALAEESCRLGQTSEDVDQILEQTTQLYEAYDRFYTMLSLADIYYCKDLSNAEAQAEYEFCTGQSGQVEQALEAYYQALAQGPAVEELEEYFGEGFFDGYTGESQWDAAFLDLWNQEQEAVARYYEAMNQLADASYEDMEKNLGPILVELIGLRQELAAQVGYDDCEEFLWDWSYNRAYTPQDLDAYLQEIQQELVPLYRKMQTSGLYDEVYRQRYGESQCLAYLSSAAEAMGGGIQEAYEEMTARELYDIAPGAGKYEGSFEVYLASYDAPYVFLNPYQDISDFLSFSHEFGHFTNDYLAGGSYVSTDVAELMSQGMEFMSLCYAKEPGEEELDMARRLRLADSLGVYVEQAAYYSFERQAYRLTGEDLTVENLNSIYRQVAQDFGFDSVGWQEAEWTGVTHFYTNPFYVISYVVSGDGAMQLYQLELEEAGAGLELFQELLKTDEDIPLLSLLEQSGLESPFDRIPQVAATFREELGL
;
A
#
# COMPACT_ATOMS: atom_id res chain seq x y z
N MET A 1 37.48 -15.73 -13.18
CA MET A 1 38.86 -15.21 -13.38
C MET A 1 38.84 -13.68 -13.31
N LYS A 2 39.12 -13.11 -12.14
CA LYS A 2 39.67 -11.75 -11.88
C LYS A 2 38.94 -10.49 -12.40
N GLN A 3 37.70 -10.20 -11.98
CA GLN A 3 37.18 -8.82 -12.07
C GLN A 3 36.56 -8.24 -10.78
N THR A 4 36.26 -9.05 -9.76
CA THR A 4 35.71 -8.59 -8.47
C THR A 4 36.71 -7.89 -7.54
N LYS A 5 38.00 -7.81 -7.88
CA LYS A 5 39.05 -7.19 -7.04
C LYS A 5 39.35 -5.71 -7.33
N ILE A 6 38.54 -5.03 -8.15
CA ILE A 6 38.80 -3.62 -8.50
C ILE A 6 38.11 -2.62 -7.56
N LEU A 7 37.04 -3.01 -6.85
CA LEU A 7 36.31 -2.04 -6.00
C LEU A 7 37.05 -1.71 -4.69
N ALA A 8 37.79 -2.66 -4.10
CA ALA A 8 38.49 -2.46 -2.83
C ALA A 8 39.74 -1.57 -2.91
N ILE A 9 40.23 -1.19 -4.11
CA ILE A 9 41.49 -0.44 -4.27
C ILE A 9 41.27 1.06 -4.54
N LEU A 10 40.05 1.49 -4.92
CA LEU A 10 39.78 2.90 -5.23
C LEU A 10 39.53 3.78 -3.99
N LEU A 11 39.28 3.18 -2.82
CA LEU A 11 39.02 3.91 -1.56
C LEU A 11 40.26 4.57 -0.93
N ALA A 12 41.48 4.23 -1.35
CA ALA A 12 42.70 4.70 -0.68
C ALA A 12 43.30 6.02 -1.21
N LEU A 13 42.71 6.67 -2.22
CA LEU A 13 43.35 7.79 -2.94
C LEU A 13 42.58 9.12 -2.97
N ALA A 14 41.40 9.22 -2.35
CA ALA A 14 40.60 10.45 -2.37
C ALA A 14 40.86 11.42 -1.19
N LEU A 15 41.63 11.00 -0.18
CA LEU A 15 42.05 11.87 0.91
C LEU A 15 43.37 12.55 0.54
N LEU A 16 43.29 13.67 -0.18
CA LEU A 16 44.21 14.82 -0.17
C LEU A 16 43.90 15.71 -1.37
N LEU A 17 43.11 16.77 -1.18
CA LEU A 17 43.37 18.14 -1.68
C LEU A 17 42.14 19.05 -1.45
N THR A 18 42.44 20.30 -1.17
CA THR A 18 41.58 21.35 -0.63
C THR A 18 40.57 21.90 -1.64
N GLY A 19 39.27 21.85 -1.29
CA GLY A 19 38.19 22.58 -1.97
C GLY A 19 36.80 22.06 -1.60
N CYS A 20 36.25 22.45 -0.44
CA CYS A 20 35.02 21.84 0.11
C CYS A 20 33.80 21.83 -0.83
N ALA A 21 33.61 22.82 -1.70
CA ALA A 21 32.46 22.86 -2.61
C ALA A 21 32.60 21.89 -3.82
N GLN A 22 33.81 21.69 -4.34
CA GLN A 22 34.05 20.74 -5.44
C GLN A 22 34.14 19.30 -4.95
N LEU A 23 34.52 19.10 -3.68
CA LEU A 23 34.48 17.80 -3.02
C LEU A 23 33.05 17.33 -2.79
N VAL A 24 32.12 18.22 -2.38
CA VAL A 24 30.70 17.88 -2.22
C VAL A 24 30.07 17.47 -3.55
N ASP A 25 30.27 18.25 -4.63
CA ASP A 25 29.80 17.92 -5.99
C ASP A 25 30.43 16.60 -6.51
N LEU A 26 31.72 16.37 -6.24
CA LEU A 26 32.36 15.11 -6.62
C LEU A 26 31.87 13.91 -5.80
N THR A 27 31.67 14.07 -4.49
CA THR A 27 31.12 13.00 -3.63
C THR A 27 29.69 12.68 -3.98
N GLN A 28 28.88 13.69 -4.32
CA GLN A 28 27.51 13.51 -4.78
C GLN A 28 27.47 12.78 -6.12
N ARG A 29 28.27 13.20 -7.10
CA ARG A 29 28.40 12.47 -8.37
C ARG A 29 28.94 11.05 -8.21
N LEU A 30 29.84 10.81 -7.26
CA LEU A 30 30.36 9.47 -6.99
C LEU A 30 29.32 8.59 -6.28
N ALA A 31 28.47 9.18 -5.42
CA ALA A 31 27.31 8.52 -4.85
C ALA A 31 26.28 8.20 -5.95
N GLU A 32 25.91 9.17 -6.79
CA GLU A 32 25.02 8.98 -7.95
C GLU A 32 25.53 7.87 -8.89
N ILE A 33 26.82 7.87 -9.25
CA ILE A 33 27.41 6.82 -10.10
C ILE A 33 27.36 5.45 -9.41
N ARG A 34 27.61 5.40 -8.09
CA ARG A 34 27.55 4.16 -7.32
C ARG A 34 26.11 3.65 -7.24
N ASP A 35 25.17 4.51 -6.94
CA ASP A 35 23.76 4.15 -6.78
C ASP A 35 23.18 3.72 -8.15
N GLU A 36 23.58 4.36 -9.25
CA GLU A 36 23.26 3.91 -10.62
C GLU A 36 23.89 2.54 -10.94
N GLN A 37 25.12 2.28 -10.50
CA GLN A 37 25.75 0.96 -10.67
C GLN A 37 25.05 -0.12 -9.84
N LEU A 38 24.62 0.20 -8.62
CA LEU A 38 23.83 -0.69 -7.77
C LEU A 38 22.45 -0.95 -8.37
N LYS A 39 21.76 0.08 -8.86
CA LYS A 39 20.50 -0.06 -9.60
C LYS A 39 20.68 -0.92 -10.87
N GLN A 40 21.77 -0.75 -11.62
CA GLN A 40 22.08 -1.62 -12.76
C GLN A 40 22.35 -3.07 -12.37
N LEU A 41 22.96 -3.31 -11.20
CA LEU A 41 23.16 -4.66 -10.66
C LEU A 41 21.83 -5.28 -10.20
N ALA A 42 21.01 -4.53 -9.46
CA ALA A 42 19.66 -4.94 -9.03
C ALA A 42 18.72 -5.24 -10.21
N ARG A 43 19.00 -4.65 -11.38
CA ARG A 43 18.28 -4.90 -12.65
C ARG A 43 18.83 -6.09 -13.45
N GLN A 44 19.93 -6.72 -13.05
CA GLN A 44 20.45 -7.88 -13.77
C GLN A 44 19.43 -9.03 -13.70
N GLY A 45 19.13 -9.64 -14.85
CA GLY A 45 18.14 -10.71 -14.96
C GLY A 45 16.70 -10.24 -15.18
N LYS A 46 16.36 -8.98 -14.87
CA LYS A 46 15.01 -8.40 -15.08
C LYS A 46 14.81 -7.94 -16.53
N THR A 47 13.60 -8.08 -17.06
CA THR A 47 13.26 -7.64 -18.43
C THR A 47 12.41 -6.37 -18.42
N ARG A 48 12.69 -5.41 -19.31
CA ARG A 48 11.94 -4.13 -19.37
C ARG A 48 10.94 -4.08 -20.53
N GLU A 49 10.30 -5.20 -20.79
CA GLU A 49 9.31 -5.31 -21.85
C GLU A 49 8.05 -4.49 -21.49
N PRO A 50 7.28 -4.01 -22.48
CA PRO A 50 5.96 -3.43 -22.22
C PRO A 50 5.00 -4.50 -21.71
N PHE A 51 3.95 -4.09 -20.97
CA PHE A 51 2.98 -4.99 -20.38
C PHE A 51 2.36 -5.96 -21.40
N SER A 52 2.11 -5.51 -22.63
CA SER A 52 1.58 -6.35 -23.72
C SER A 52 2.47 -7.53 -24.13
N GLN A 53 3.74 -7.57 -23.70
CA GLN A 53 4.69 -8.67 -23.94
C GLN A 53 4.94 -9.52 -22.70
N MET A 54 4.54 -9.04 -21.51
CA MET A 54 4.66 -9.80 -20.28
C MET A 54 3.75 -11.02 -20.34
N THR A 55 4.30 -12.19 -20.00
CA THR A 55 3.59 -13.47 -20.12
C THR A 55 3.50 -14.17 -18.78
N TYR A 56 2.28 -14.51 -18.37
CA TYR A 56 2.06 -15.41 -17.25
C TYR A 56 2.58 -16.82 -17.57
N THR A 57 3.22 -17.45 -16.60
CA THR A 57 3.62 -18.85 -16.63
C THR A 57 3.43 -19.41 -15.23
N ARG A 58 2.66 -20.48 -15.10
CA ARG A 58 2.39 -21.10 -13.80
C ARG A 58 3.71 -21.41 -13.06
N PRO A 59 3.87 -20.94 -11.80
CA PRO A 59 5.04 -21.26 -11.00
C PRO A 59 5.25 -22.77 -10.82
N ASP A 60 6.50 -23.21 -10.95
CA ASP A 60 6.90 -24.60 -10.70
C ASP A 60 7.24 -24.75 -9.21
N MET A 61 6.25 -25.18 -8.42
CA MET A 61 6.38 -25.31 -6.98
C MET A 61 7.35 -26.42 -6.56
N GLU A 62 7.47 -27.49 -7.36
CA GLU A 62 8.44 -28.56 -7.08
C GLU A 62 9.87 -28.03 -7.23
N ALA A 63 10.13 -27.24 -8.28
CA ALA A 63 11.43 -26.62 -8.50
C ALA A 63 11.75 -25.57 -7.42
N PHE A 64 10.78 -24.72 -7.03
CA PHE A 64 10.96 -23.74 -5.98
C PHE A 64 11.30 -24.39 -4.63
N GLN A 65 10.54 -25.42 -4.23
CA GLN A 65 10.80 -26.16 -2.98
C GLN A 65 12.18 -26.82 -2.99
N ALA A 66 12.56 -27.47 -4.10
CA ALA A 66 13.88 -28.08 -4.22
C ALA A 66 15.02 -27.05 -4.08
N LEU A 67 14.85 -25.86 -4.67
CA LEU A 67 15.79 -24.75 -4.54
C LEU A 67 15.88 -24.27 -3.09
N ALA A 68 14.74 -24.03 -2.42
CA ALA A 68 14.70 -23.61 -1.04
C ALA A 68 15.35 -24.64 -0.08
N GLU A 69 15.06 -25.93 -0.25
CA GLU A 69 15.69 -27.00 0.53
C GLU A 69 17.21 -27.06 0.34
N GLU A 70 17.70 -26.83 -0.88
CA GLU A 70 19.13 -26.72 -1.17
C GLU A 70 19.74 -25.48 -0.51
N SER A 71 19.05 -24.33 -0.60
CA SER A 71 19.45 -23.09 0.07
C SER A 71 19.56 -23.25 1.58
N CYS A 72 18.57 -23.86 2.23
CA CYS A 72 18.59 -24.16 3.67
C CYS A 72 19.78 -25.05 4.05
N ARG A 73 20.01 -26.12 3.27
CA ARG A 73 21.13 -27.04 3.51
C ARG A 73 22.46 -26.32 3.40
N LEU A 74 22.61 -25.44 2.42
CA LEU A 74 23.81 -24.65 2.24
C LEU A 74 24.01 -23.68 3.41
N GLY A 75 22.97 -22.93 3.79
CA GLY A 75 23.01 -21.99 4.92
C GLY A 75 23.39 -22.65 6.24
N GLN A 76 22.89 -23.85 6.50
CA GLN A 76 23.19 -24.61 7.73
C GLN A 76 24.61 -25.18 7.79
N THR A 77 25.27 -25.39 6.64
CA THR A 77 26.48 -26.24 6.59
C THR A 77 27.71 -25.57 6.00
N SER A 78 27.55 -24.47 5.26
CA SER A 78 28.65 -23.79 4.57
C SER A 78 29.18 -22.61 5.38
N GLU A 79 30.50 -22.45 5.39
CA GLU A 79 31.19 -21.22 5.81
C GLU A 79 31.51 -20.30 4.60
N ASP A 80 31.20 -20.75 3.38
CA ASP A 80 31.48 -19.98 2.15
C ASP A 80 30.37 -18.95 1.89
N VAL A 81 30.58 -17.73 2.38
CA VAL A 81 29.65 -16.60 2.26
C VAL A 81 29.33 -16.27 0.80
N ASP A 82 30.33 -16.29 -0.09
CA ASP A 82 30.11 -16.00 -1.52
C ASP A 82 29.13 -17.02 -2.13
N GLN A 83 29.29 -18.30 -1.80
CA GLN A 83 28.39 -19.36 -2.26
C GLN A 83 26.98 -19.21 -1.66
N ILE A 84 26.88 -18.83 -0.38
CA ILE A 84 25.58 -18.59 0.27
C ILE A 84 24.85 -17.44 -0.42
N LEU A 85 25.51 -16.30 -0.67
CA LEU A 85 24.90 -15.13 -1.30
C LEU A 85 24.48 -15.39 -2.75
N GLU A 86 25.25 -16.18 -3.52
CA GLU A 86 24.85 -16.63 -4.85
C GLU A 86 23.57 -17.47 -4.80
N GLN A 87 23.45 -18.33 -3.78
CA GLN A 87 22.25 -19.14 -3.54
C GLN A 87 21.07 -18.31 -3.03
N THR A 88 21.32 -17.31 -2.17
CA THR A 88 20.32 -16.31 -1.72
C THR A 88 19.71 -15.62 -2.93
N THR A 89 20.57 -15.14 -3.84
CA THR A 89 20.13 -14.41 -5.04
C THR A 89 19.21 -15.28 -5.90
N GLN A 90 19.54 -16.56 -6.12
CA GLN A 90 18.69 -17.48 -6.87
C GLN A 90 17.34 -17.72 -6.19
N LEU A 91 17.32 -17.84 -4.86
CA LEU A 91 16.08 -18.02 -4.11
C LEU A 91 15.21 -16.76 -4.18
N TYR A 92 15.80 -15.58 -4.06
CA TYR A 92 15.09 -14.30 -4.21
C TYR A 92 14.57 -14.09 -5.63
N GLU A 93 15.34 -14.43 -6.66
CA GLU A 93 14.85 -14.39 -8.05
C GLU A 93 13.66 -15.33 -8.26
N ALA A 94 13.67 -16.52 -7.64
CA ALA A 94 12.55 -17.46 -7.71
C ALA A 94 11.32 -16.96 -6.92
N TYR A 95 11.54 -16.31 -5.78
CA TYR A 95 10.51 -15.65 -4.97
C TYR A 95 9.85 -14.49 -5.74
N ASP A 96 10.66 -13.57 -6.26
CA ASP A 96 10.22 -12.44 -7.11
C ASP A 96 9.45 -12.94 -8.32
N ARG A 97 9.93 -14.05 -8.93
CA ARG A 97 9.25 -14.69 -10.05
C ARG A 97 7.89 -15.22 -9.68
N PHE A 98 7.76 -15.88 -8.53
CA PHE A 98 6.48 -16.38 -8.04
C PHE A 98 5.48 -15.23 -7.87
N TYR A 99 5.86 -14.17 -7.14
CA TYR A 99 4.97 -13.04 -6.89
C TYR A 99 4.66 -12.24 -8.14
N THR A 100 5.60 -12.11 -9.09
CA THR A 100 5.30 -11.53 -10.41
C THR A 100 4.23 -12.34 -11.16
N MET A 101 4.22 -13.67 -11.03
CA MET A 101 3.20 -14.51 -11.64
C MET A 101 1.86 -14.43 -10.91
N LEU A 102 1.87 -14.34 -9.59
CA LEU A 102 0.67 -14.05 -8.79
C LEU A 102 0.04 -12.74 -9.26
N SER A 103 0.80 -11.63 -9.28
CA SER A 103 0.30 -10.31 -9.70
C SER A 103 -0.20 -10.31 -11.14
N LEU A 104 0.48 -11.00 -12.07
CA LEU A 104 -0.02 -11.11 -13.44
C LEU A 104 -1.32 -11.92 -13.54
N ALA A 105 -1.46 -13.00 -12.77
CA ALA A 105 -2.71 -13.75 -12.71
C ALA A 105 -3.85 -12.90 -12.13
N ASP A 106 -3.56 -12.14 -11.08
CA ASP A 106 -4.49 -11.22 -10.44
C ASP A 106 -4.93 -10.10 -11.39
N ILE A 107 -3.99 -9.38 -12.04
CA ILE A 107 -4.30 -8.36 -13.05
C ILE A 107 -5.20 -8.95 -14.15
N TYR A 108 -4.89 -10.14 -14.68
CA TYR A 108 -5.72 -10.76 -15.72
C TYR A 108 -7.11 -11.17 -15.22
N TYR A 109 -7.24 -11.56 -13.96
CA TYR A 109 -8.53 -11.86 -13.35
C TYR A 109 -9.34 -10.57 -13.11
N CYS A 110 -8.73 -9.53 -12.54
CA CYS A 110 -9.37 -8.25 -12.29
C CYS A 110 -9.82 -7.55 -13.58
N LYS A 111 -9.12 -7.72 -14.70
CA LYS A 111 -9.56 -7.18 -16.01
C LYS A 111 -10.91 -7.74 -16.49
N ASP A 112 -11.21 -8.99 -16.13
CA ASP A 112 -12.46 -9.67 -16.45
C ASP A 112 -12.72 -10.80 -15.45
N LEU A 113 -13.54 -10.54 -14.44
CA LEU A 113 -13.92 -11.48 -13.39
C LEU A 113 -14.68 -12.72 -13.92
N SER A 114 -15.09 -12.72 -15.19
CA SER A 114 -15.66 -13.91 -15.85
C SER A 114 -14.60 -14.85 -16.46
N ASN A 115 -13.33 -14.46 -16.43
CA ASN A 115 -12.21 -15.24 -16.96
C ASN A 115 -11.84 -16.40 -16.02
N ALA A 116 -12.47 -17.55 -16.24
CA ALA A 116 -12.25 -18.76 -15.43
C ALA A 116 -10.81 -19.30 -15.50
N GLU A 117 -10.06 -19.04 -16.59
CA GLU A 117 -8.65 -19.45 -16.67
C GLU A 117 -7.79 -18.58 -15.75
N ALA A 118 -7.93 -17.25 -15.82
CA ALA A 118 -7.20 -16.34 -14.93
C ALA A 118 -7.57 -16.55 -13.46
N GLN A 119 -8.86 -16.76 -13.16
CA GLN A 119 -9.32 -17.09 -11.82
C GLN A 119 -8.60 -18.34 -11.26
N ALA A 120 -8.57 -19.43 -12.02
CA ALA A 120 -7.95 -20.68 -11.57
C ALA A 120 -6.42 -20.53 -11.35
N GLU A 121 -5.75 -19.68 -12.13
CA GLU A 121 -4.33 -19.38 -11.95
C GLU A 121 -4.07 -18.49 -10.73
N TYR A 122 -4.93 -17.50 -10.49
CA TYR A 122 -4.89 -16.66 -9.29
C TYR A 122 -5.10 -17.51 -8.03
N GLU A 123 -6.18 -18.29 -7.97
CA GLU A 123 -6.47 -19.21 -6.85
C GLU A 123 -5.33 -20.20 -6.60
N PHE A 124 -4.72 -20.74 -7.66
CA PHE A 124 -3.55 -21.60 -7.55
C PHE A 124 -2.40 -20.86 -6.87
N CYS A 125 -2.01 -19.69 -7.36
CA CYS A 125 -0.87 -18.95 -6.82
C CYS A 125 -1.14 -18.50 -5.38
N THR A 126 -2.33 -17.96 -5.08
CA THR A 126 -2.72 -17.57 -3.72
C THR A 126 -2.64 -18.76 -2.75
N GLY A 127 -3.14 -19.93 -3.15
CA GLY A 127 -3.06 -21.16 -2.34
C GLY A 127 -1.65 -21.74 -2.17
N GLN A 128 -0.65 -21.25 -2.91
CA GLN A 128 0.76 -21.65 -2.74
C GLN A 128 1.60 -20.60 -2.00
N SER A 129 1.12 -19.36 -1.84
CA SER A 129 1.87 -18.25 -1.23
C SER A 129 2.43 -18.57 0.16
N GLY A 130 1.62 -19.17 1.05
CA GLY A 130 2.08 -19.54 2.39
C GLY A 130 3.25 -20.55 2.40
N GLN A 131 3.35 -21.43 1.40
CA GLN A 131 4.50 -22.33 1.26
C GLN A 131 5.76 -21.60 0.78
N VAL A 132 5.58 -20.55 -0.03
CA VAL A 132 6.69 -19.68 -0.48
C VAL A 132 7.24 -18.87 0.70
N GLU A 133 6.37 -18.27 1.50
CA GLU A 133 6.75 -17.55 2.72
C GLU A 133 7.46 -18.45 3.73
N GLN A 134 6.88 -19.63 4.00
CA GLN A 134 7.49 -20.61 4.91
C GLN A 134 8.89 -21.03 4.45
N ALA A 135 9.08 -21.24 3.15
CA ALA A 135 10.38 -21.63 2.61
C ALA A 135 11.43 -20.53 2.78
N LEU A 136 11.02 -19.27 2.65
CA LEU A 136 11.91 -18.11 2.84
C LEU A 136 12.28 -17.93 4.32
N GLU A 137 11.31 -18.02 5.23
CA GLU A 137 11.58 -17.97 6.67
C GLU A 137 12.50 -19.12 7.11
N ALA A 138 12.21 -20.35 6.66
CA ALA A 138 13.04 -21.53 6.95
C ALA A 138 14.48 -21.35 6.45
N TYR A 139 14.66 -20.66 5.32
CA TYR A 139 15.98 -20.30 4.82
C TYR A 139 16.68 -19.29 5.74
N TYR A 140 16.00 -18.25 6.21
CA TYR A 140 16.59 -17.30 7.17
C TYR A 140 16.94 -17.96 8.51
N GLN A 141 16.10 -18.87 9.01
CA GLN A 141 16.43 -19.67 10.20
C GLN A 141 17.65 -20.58 9.97
N ALA A 142 17.76 -21.18 8.77
CA ALA A 142 18.91 -21.97 8.38
C ALA A 142 20.20 -21.14 8.35
N LEU A 143 20.14 -19.88 7.89
CA LEU A 143 21.27 -18.94 7.94
C LEU A 143 21.60 -18.55 9.38
N ALA A 144 20.60 -18.22 10.20
CA ALA A 144 20.77 -17.81 11.60
C ALA A 144 21.44 -18.91 12.47
N GLN A 145 21.18 -20.17 12.17
CA GLN A 145 21.79 -21.34 12.84
C GLN A 145 23.08 -21.80 12.16
N GLY A 146 23.41 -21.23 11.01
CA GLY A 146 24.55 -21.59 10.17
C GLY A 146 25.88 -21.07 10.70
N PRO A 147 27.02 -21.65 10.25
CA PRO A 147 28.34 -21.24 10.74
C PRO A 147 28.81 -19.90 10.18
N ALA A 148 28.14 -19.35 9.15
CA ALA A 148 28.49 -18.09 8.50
C ALA A 148 27.69 -16.86 9.00
N VAL A 149 26.79 -17.02 9.99
CA VAL A 149 25.84 -15.98 10.41
C VAL A 149 26.51 -14.64 10.73
N GLU A 150 27.63 -14.65 11.48
CA GLU A 150 28.34 -13.42 11.87
C GLU A 150 28.85 -12.62 10.65
N GLU A 151 29.24 -13.30 9.57
CA GLU A 151 29.70 -12.64 8.34
C GLU A 151 28.53 -12.20 7.44
N LEU A 152 27.38 -12.89 7.53
CA LEU A 152 26.18 -12.57 6.75
C LEU A 152 25.44 -11.33 7.26
N GLU A 153 25.56 -10.99 8.54
CA GLU A 153 25.04 -9.74 9.14
C GLU A 153 25.46 -8.48 8.35
N GLU A 154 26.66 -8.47 7.75
CA GLU A 154 27.13 -7.35 6.92
C GLU A 154 26.28 -7.11 5.66
N TYR A 155 25.53 -8.13 5.21
CA TYR A 155 24.72 -8.09 3.99
C TYR A 155 23.23 -7.96 4.27
N PHE A 156 22.75 -8.56 5.36
CA PHE A 156 21.33 -8.55 5.74
C PHE A 156 20.97 -7.39 6.68
N GLY A 157 21.97 -6.78 7.33
CA GLY A 157 21.79 -5.73 8.32
C GLY A 157 21.96 -6.26 9.74
N GLU A 158 22.59 -5.44 10.60
CA GLU A 158 22.91 -5.81 11.98
C GLU A 158 21.65 -6.15 12.78
N GLY A 159 21.63 -7.37 13.35
CA GLY A 159 20.53 -7.89 14.15
C GLY A 159 19.41 -8.54 13.34
N PHE A 160 19.55 -8.64 12.01
CA PHE A 160 18.53 -9.27 11.16
C PHE A 160 18.24 -10.71 11.60
N PHE A 161 19.27 -11.50 11.90
CA PHE A 161 19.09 -12.91 12.22
C PHE A 161 18.54 -13.18 13.62
N ASP A 162 18.53 -12.18 14.52
CA ASP A 162 17.99 -12.33 15.87
C ASP A 162 16.53 -12.79 15.86
N GLY A 163 15.75 -12.27 14.89
CA GLY A 163 14.34 -12.64 14.67
C GLY A 163 14.11 -14.09 14.22
N TYR A 164 15.17 -14.78 13.77
CA TYR A 164 15.10 -16.13 13.20
C TYR A 164 15.81 -17.19 14.06
N THR A 165 16.15 -16.86 15.31
CA THR A 165 16.79 -17.79 16.27
C THR A 165 15.80 -18.63 17.09
N GLY A 166 14.50 -18.30 17.04
CA GLY A 166 13.42 -18.96 17.79
C GLY A 166 12.78 -20.17 17.10
N GLU A 167 11.71 -20.69 17.71
CA GLU A 167 10.80 -21.62 17.02
C GLU A 167 10.02 -20.85 15.95
N SER A 168 9.86 -21.45 14.75
CA SER A 168 9.05 -20.84 13.68
C SER A 168 7.63 -20.61 14.18
N GLN A 169 7.10 -19.43 13.88
CA GLN A 169 5.71 -19.08 14.17
C GLN A 169 4.75 -19.81 13.22
N TRP A 170 5.26 -20.32 12.10
CA TRP A 170 4.53 -21.09 11.08
C TRP A 170 4.46 -22.58 11.42
N ASP A 171 4.04 -22.91 12.65
CA ASP A 171 3.78 -24.29 13.03
C ASP A 171 2.53 -24.86 12.32
N ALA A 172 2.30 -26.17 12.45
CA ALA A 172 1.18 -26.82 11.76
C ALA A 172 -0.20 -26.31 12.20
N ALA A 173 -0.32 -25.76 13.42
CA ALA A 173 -1.58 -25.23 13.92
C ALA A 173 -1.82 -23.80 13.40
N PHE A 174 -0.77 -22.96 13.40
CA PHE A 174 -0.83 -21.62 12.81
C PHE A 174 -1.14 -21.69 11.31
N LEU A 175 -0.48 -22.59 10.57
CA LEU A 175 -0.74 -22.79 9.14
C LEU A 175 -2.19 -23.22 8.85
N ASP A 176 -2.76 -24.08 9.69
CA ASP A 176 -4.14 -24.53 9.53
C ASP A 176 -5.12 -23.36 9.73
N LEU A 177 -4.91 -22.55 10.76
CA LEU A 177 -5.70 -21.34 11.01
C LEU A 177 -5.52 -20.29 9.90
N TRP A 178 -4.29 -20.07 9.45
CA TRP A 178 -3.97 -19.15 8.36
C TRP A 178 -4.70 -19.57 7.08
N ASN A 179 -4.63 -20.86 6.70
CA ASN A 179 -5.33 -21.36 5.53
C ASN A 179 -6.86 -21.22 5.65
N GLN A 180 -7.43 -21.45 6.84
CA GLN A 180 -8.85 -21.23 7.07
C GLN A 180 -9.25 -19.75 6.91
N GLU A 181 -8.41 -18.83 7.39
CA GLU A 181 -8.62 -17.39 7.24
C GLU A 181 -8.56 -16.99 5.76
N GLN A 182 -7.57 -17.48 5.02
CA GLN A 182 -7.46 -17.26 3.57
C GLN A 182 -8.63 -17.86 2.79
N GLU A 183 -9.10 -19.05 3.16
CA GLU A 183 -10.31 -19.65 2.58
C GLU A 183 -11.56 -18.81 2.87
N ALA A 184 -11.67 -18.20 4.06
CA ALA A 184 -12.77 -17.32 4.41
C ALA A 184 -12.73 -16.00 3.62
N VAL A 185 -11.54 -15.43 3.41
CA VAL A 185 -11.33 -14.26 2.53
C VAL A 185 -11.70 -14.60 1.08
N ALA A 186 -11.29 -15.77 0.57
CA ALA A 186 -11.68 -16.23 -0.77
C ALA A 186 -13.20 -16.38 -0.92
N ARG A 187 -13.88 -16.95 0.09
CA ARG A 187 -15.35 -17.03 0.13
C ARG A 187 -16.00 -15.65 0.15
N TYR A 188 -15.41 -14.68 0.84
CA TYR A 188 -15.88 -13.30 0.81
C TYR A 188 -15.85 -12.74 -0.62
N TYR A 189 -14.72 -12.86 -1.33
CA TYR A 189 -14.62 -12.38 -2.72
C TYR A 189 -15.62 -13.06 -3.66
N GLU A 190 -15.79 -14.38 -3.54
CA GLU A 190 -16.79 -15.11 -4.32
C GLU A 190 -18.22 -14.61 -4.04
N ALA A 191 -18.54 -14.39 -2.76
CA ALA A 191 -19.86 -13.90 -2.35
C ALA A 191 -20.08 -12.46 -2.81
N MET A 192 -19.11 -11.56 -2.64
CA MET A 192 -19.22 -10.15 -3.01
C MET A 192 -19.47 -9.97 -4.52
N ASN A 193 -18.79 -10.74 -5.36
CA ASN A 193 -19.00 -10.72 -6.81
C ASN A 193 -20.45 -11.10 -7.21
N GLN A 194 -21.11 -11.96 -6.43
CA GLN A 194 -22.51 -12.35 -6.65
C GLN A 194 -23.51 -11.30 -6.13
N LEU A 195 -23.03 -10.28 -5.41
CA LEU A 195 -23.84 -9.31 -4.67
C LEU A 195 -23.71 -7.87 -5.19
N ALA A 196 -23.12 -7.63 -6.36
CA ALA A 196 -22.87 -6.29 -6.91
C ALA A 196 -24.12 -5.36 -6.93
N ASP A 197 -25.32 -5.92 -7.16
CA ASP A 197 -26.61 -5.17 -7.15
C ASP A 197 -27.52 -5.56 -5.96
N ALA A 198 -26.97 -6.18 -4.92
CA ALA A 198 -27.75 -6.71 -3.81
C ALA A 198 -28.21 -5.60 -2.85
N SER A 199 -29.31 -5.87 -2.13
CA SER A 199 -29.70 -5.02 -1.00
C SER A 199 -28.75 -5.23 0.17
N TYR A 200 -28.58 -4.23 1.04
CA TYR A 200 -27.79 -4.42 2.27
C TYR A 200 -28.33 -5.55 3.16
N GLU A 201 -29.63 -5.85 3.12
CA GLU A 201 -30.20 -7.02 3.81
C GLU A 201 -29.67 -8.34 3.23
N ASP A 202 -29.55 -8.44 1.91
CA ASP A 202 -28.96 -9.60 1.24
C ASP A 202 -27.44 -9.67 1.48
N MET A 203 -26.75 -8.52 1.46
CA MET A 203 -25.31 -8.47 1.78
C MET A 203 -25.05 -8.92 3.22
N GLU A 204 -25.80 -8.41 4.20
CA GLU A 204 -25.69 -8.82 5.61
C GLU A 204 -25.86 -10.31 5.80
N LYS A 205 -26.87 -10.88 5.14
CA LYS A 205 -27.18 -12.31 5.27
C LYS A 205 -26.05 -13.21 4.75
N ASN A 206 -25.35 -12.78 3.71
CA ASN A 206 -24.33 -13.60 3.05
C ASN A 206 -22.90 -13.27 3.52
N LEU A 207 -22.61 -11.99 3.77
CA LEU A 207 -21.28 -11.50 4.15
C LEU A 207 -21.12 -11.34 5.66
N GLY A 208 -22.20 -11.11 6.40
CA GLY A 208 -22.12 -10.92 7.85
C GLY A 208 -21.55 -12.13 8.60
N PRO A 209 -22.01 -13.37 8.32
CA PRO A 209 -21.43 -14.57 8.91
C PRO A 209 -19.93 -14.75 8.60
N ILE A 210 -19.48 -14.29 7.42
CA ILE A 210 -18.07 -14.39 7.03
C ILE A 210 -17.21 -13.46 7.87
N LEU A 211 -17.66 -12.21 8.14
CA LEU A 211 -16.89 -11.31 9.02
C LEU A 211 -16.80 -11.85 10.45
N VAL A 212 -17.89 -12.44 10.97
CA VAL A 212 -17.92 -13.12 12.27
C VAL A 212 -16.87 -14.25 12.33
N GLU A 213 -16.81 -15.07 11.28
CA GLU A 213 -15.82 -16.15 11.18
C GLU A 213 -14.39 -15.61 11.12
N LEU A 214 -14.13 -14.60 10.28
CA LEU A 214 -12.81 -13.98 10.13
C LEU A 214 -12.30 -13.36 11.44
N ILE A 215 -13.14 -12.61 12.15
CA ILE A 215 -12.78 -12.05 13.46
C ILE A 215 -12.40 -13.17 14.43
N GLY A 216 -13.19 -14.26 14.47
CA GLY A 216 -12.90 -15.42 15.31
C GLY A 216 -11.57 -16.10 14.97
N LEU A 217 -11.32 -16.37 13.68
CA LEU A 217 -10.07 -16.98 13.20
C LEU A 217 -8.84 -16.11 13.52
N ARG A 218 -8.96 -14.78 13.35
CA ARG A 218 -7.88 -13.84 13.66
C ARG A 218 -7.59 -13.75 15.16
N GLN A 219 -8.62 -13.82 16.00
CA GLN A 219 -8.46 -13.93 17.45
C GLN A 219 -7.75 -15.24 17.85
N GLU A 220 -8.05 -16.35 17.18
CA GLU A 220 -7.36 -17.63 17.40
C GLU A 220 -5.90 -17.59 16.91
N LEU A 221 -5.63 -16.96 15.76
CA LEU A 221 -4.27 -16.72 15.26
C LEU A 221 -3.44 -15.90 16.26
N ALA A 222 -3.98 -14.77 16.74
CA ALA A 222 -3.33 -13.93 17.75
C ALA A 222 -2.97 -14.74 19.01
N ALA A 223 -3.91 -15.54 19.53
CA ALA A 223 -3.68 -16.37 20.70
C ALA A 223 -2.62 -17.47 20.45
N GLN A 224 -2.59 -18.05 19.23
CA GLN A 224 -1.62 -19.09 18.86
C GLN A 224 -0.17 -18.59 18.91
N VAL A 225 0.07 -17.32 18.56
CA VAL A 225 1.39 -16.68 18.62
C VAL A 225 1.62 -15.88 19.92
N GLY A 226 0.71 -15.98 20.89
CA GLY A 226 0.90 -15.49 22.26
C GLY A 226 0.46 -14.05 22.52
N TYR A 227 -0.36 -13.46 21.64
CA TYR A 227 -0.98 -12.15 21.89
C TYR A 227 -2.29 -12.31 22.68
N ASP A 228 -2.48 -11.44 23.68
CA ASP A 228 -3.71 -11.37 24.47
C ASP A 228 -4.80 -10.53 23.76
N ASP A 229 -4.40 -9.65 22.83
CA ASP A 229 -5.25 -8.72 22.12
C ASP A 229 -5.01 -8.83 20.60
N CYS A 230 -6.11 -9.04 19.86
CA CYS A 230 -6.05 -9.24 18.40
C CYS A 230 -5.76 -7.93 17.64
N GLU A 231 -6.13 -6.76 18.20
CA GLU A 231 -5.79 -5.47 17.59
C GLU A 231 -4.27 -5.26 17.66
N GLU A 232 -3.64 -5.53 18.80
CA GLU A 232 -2.17 -5.48 18.97
C GLU A 232 -1.45 -6.45 18.04
N PHE A 233 -1.91 -7.70 17.93
CA PHE A 233 -1.36 -8.68 16.98
C PHE A 233 -1.38 -8.18 15.53
N LEU A 234 -2.53 -7.70 15.05
CA LEU A 234 -2.66 -7.20 13.68
C LEU A 234 -1.87 -5.91 13.46
N TRP A 235 -1.69 -5.10 14.50
CA TRP A 235 -0.86 -3.90 14.47
C TRP A 235 0.60 -4.22 14.18
N ASP A 236 1.16 -5.16 14.95
CA ASP A 236 2.56 -5.57 14.87
C ASP A 236 2.82 -6.42 13.62
N TRP A 237 1.88 -7.27 13.23
CA TRP A 237 2.03 -8.17 12.10
C TRP A 237 1.94 -7.49 10.73
N SER A 238 1.12 -6.44 10.60
CA SER A 238 0.71 -5.96 9.27
C SER A 238 1.14 -4.53 8.91
N TYR A 239 1.44 -3.65 9.87
CA TYR A 239 1.44 -2.21 9.55
C TYR A 239 2.70 -1.41 9.91
N ASN A 240 3.66 -1.97 10.65
CA ASN A 240 4.90 -1.27 11.05
C ASN A 240 4.66 0.19 11.54
N ARG A 241 3.69 0.36 12.44
CA ARG A 241 3.25 1.69 12.92
C ARG A 241 4.06 2.15 14.12
N ALA A 242 4.54 3.39 14.07
CA ALA A 242 5.19 4.06 15.21
C ALA A 242 4.18 4.76 16.16
N TYR A 243 2.93 4.32 16.15
CA TYR A 243 1.85 4.77 17.04
C TYR A 243 0.98 3.58 17.42
N THR A 244 0.30 3.68 18.56
CA THR A 244 -0.52 2.61 19.14
C THR A 244 -2.01 2.89 18.98
N PRO A 245 -2.89 1.88 19.11
CA PRO A 245 -4.33 2.10 19.21
C PRO A 245 -4.75 3.12 20.27
N GLN A 246 -3.97 3.26 21.36
CA GLN A 246 -4.24 4.22 22.44
C GLN A 246 -3.93 5.66 22.03
N ASP A 247 -2.95 5.88 21.15
CA ASP A 247 -2.63 7.21 20.63
C ASP A 247 -3.79 7.77 19.78
N LEU A 248 -4.60 6.89 19.20
CA LEU A 248 -5.75 7.25 18.37
C LEU A 248 -7.00 7.63 19.19
N ASP A 249 -7.08 7.33 20.48
CA ASP A 249 -8.29 7.58 21.27
C ASP A 249 -8.66 9.07 21.31
N ALA A 250 -7.68 9.94 21.58
CA ALA A 250 -7.88 11.38 21.57
C ALA A 250 -8.10 11.91 20.15
N TYR A 251 -7.38 11.35 19.18
CA TYR A 251 -7.46 11.72 17.77
C TYR A 251 -8.87 11.51 17.19
N LEU A 252 -9.45 10.32 17.40
CA LEU A 252 -10.82 10.00 16.98
C LEU A 252 -11.85 10.91 17.66
N GLN A 253 -11.65 11.22 18.94
CA GLN A 253 -12.52 12.12 19.67
C GLN A 253 -12.47 13.55 19.11
N GLU A 254 -11.31 14.03 18.68
CA GLU A 254 -11.16 15.36 18.10
C GLU A 254 -11.76 15.43 16.69
N ILE A 255 -11.56 14.39 15.86
CA ILE A 255 -12.24 14.25 14.55
C ILE A 255 -13.77 14.36 14.73
N GLN A 256 -14.33 13.62 15.70
CA GLN A 256 -15.76 13.71 15.99
C GLN A 256 -16.21 15.13 16.36
N GLN A 257 -15.42 15.86 17.14
CA GLN A 257 -15.80 17.18 17.64
C GLN A 257 -15.65 18.27 16.59
N GLU A 258 -14.58 18.25 15.81
CA GLU A 258 -14.21 19.35 14.91
C GLU A 258 -14.64 19.12 13.46
N LEU A 259 -14.62 17.86 12.97
CA LEU A 259 -14.84 17.55 11.56
C LEU A 259 -16.26 17.07 11.25
N VAL A 260 -16.91 16.30 12.12
CA VAL A 260 -18.31 15.86 11.90
C VAL A 260 -19.27 17.04 11.65
N PRO A 261 -19.20 18.18 12.37
CA PRO A 261 -20.04 19.33 12.05
C PRO A 261 -19.80 19.90 10.64
N LEU A 262 -18.57 19.85 10.13
CA LEU A 262 -18.23 20.29 8.79
C LEU A 262 -18.72 19.29 7.75
N TYR A 263 -18.51 17.99 7.99
CA TYR A 263 -18.99 16.91 7.14
C TYR A 263 -20.50 17.01 6.90
N ARG A 264 -21.29 17.20 7.98
CA ARG A 264 -22.75 17.40 7.86
C ARG A 264 -23.14 18.60 7.00
N LYS A 265 -22.40 19.71 7.08
CA LYS A 265 -22.65 20.89 6.24
C LYS A 265 -22.27 20.61 4.79
N MET A 266 -21.13 19.98 4.57
CA MET A 266 -20.63 19.60 3.24
C MET A 266 -21.65 18.72 2.52
N GLN A 267 -22.18 17.70 3.20
CA GLN A 267 -23.18 16.78 2.64
C GLN A 267 -24.49 17.46 2.21
N THR A 268 -24.81 18.62 2.78
CA THR A 268 -26.02 19.40 2.43
C THR A 268 -25.72 20.63 1.56
N SER A 269 -24.48 20.81 1.13
CA SER A 269 -24.02 21.99 0.36
C SER A 269 -24.49 21.98 -1.10
N GLY A 270 -24.80 20.80 -1.65
CA GLY A 270 -25.06 20.61 -3.08
C GLY A 270 -23.80 20.46 -3.95
N LEU A 271 -22.61 20.35 -3.33
CA LEU A 271 -21.33 20.17 -4.03
C LEU A 271 -21.29 18.84 -4.81
N TYR A 272 -21.73 17.73 -4.22
CA TYR A 272 -21.75 16.43 -4.92
C TYR A 272 -22.70 16.44 -6.13
N ASP A 273 -23.86 17.08 -6.01
CA ASP A 273 -24.79 17.31 -7.13
C ASP A 273 -24.18 18.19 -8.23
N GLU A 274 -23.13 18.95 -7.93
CA GLU A 274 -22.41 19.79 -8.87
C GLU A 274 -21.29 19.04 -9.59
N VAL A 275 -20.42 18.39 -8.84
CA VAL A 275 -19.23 17.73 -9.38
C VAL A 275 -19.56 16.52 -10.24
N TYR A 276 -20.61 15.76 -9.91
CA TYR A 276 -21.00 14.54 -10.64
C TYR A 276 -21.99 14.79 -11.80
N ARG A 277 -22.19 16.04 -12.25
CA ARG A 277 -23.11 16.34 -13.39
C ARG A 277 -22.55 15.88 -14.74
N GLN A 278 -21.24 15.83 -14.86
CA GLN A 278 -20.55 15.59 -16.13
C GLN A 278 -19.85 14.22 -16.11
N ARG A 279 -19.66 13.66 -17.31
CA ARG A 279 -18.95 12.40 -17.52
C ARG A 279 -17.57 12.69 -18.08
N TYR A 280 -16.58 11.99 -17.55
CA TYR A 280 -15.19 12.10 -17.96
C TYR A 280 -14.72 10.70 -18.35
N GLY A 281 -13.93 10.60 -19.42
CA GLY A 281 -13.42 9.33 -19.89
C GLY A 281 -11.91 9.23 -19.72
N GLU A 282 -11.38 8.09 -20.14
CA GLU A 282 -9.95 7.78 -20.15
C GLU A 282 -9.10 8.91 -20.76
N SER A 283 -9.53 9.52 -21.88
CA SER A 283 -8.73 10.58 -22.51
C SER A 283 -8.62 11.85 -21.66
N GLN A 284 -9.64 12.16 -20.84
CA GLN A 284 -9.57 13.29 -19.92
C GLN A 284 -8.68 12.97 -18.72
N CYS A 285 -8.73 11.75 -18.19
CA CYS A 285 -7.87 11.31 -17.09
C CYS A 285 -6.39 11.34 -17.51
N LEU A 286 -6.08 10.83 -18.71
CA LEU A 286 -4.73 10.87 -19.28
C LEU A 286 -4.26 12.31 -19.52
N ALA A 287 -5.11 13.18 -20.05
CA ALA A 287 -4.76 14.59 -20.28
C ALA A 287 -4.48 15.33 -18.97
N TYR A 288 -5.33 15.13 -17.97
CA TYR A 288 -5.15 15.67 -16.62
C TYR A 288 -3.79 15.25 -16.05
N LEU A 289 -3.55 13.94 -15.92
CA LEU A 289 -2.34 13.42 -15.28
C LEU A 289 -1.07 13.75 -16.08
N SER A 290 -1.12 13.68 -17.41
CA SER A 290 0.01 14.08 -18.27
C SER A 290 0.40 15.55 -18.04
N SER A 291 -0.59 16.44 -18.00
CA SER A 291 -0.33 17.87 -17.82
C SER A 291 0.23 18.19 -16.43
N ALA A 292 -0.22 17.46 -15.41
CA ALA A 292 0.27 17.56 -14.04
C ALA A 292 1.72 17.06 -13.94
N ALA A 293 2.00 15.86 -14.47
CA ALA A 293 3.33 15.25 -14.45
C ALA A 293 4.36 16.11 -15.21
N GLU A 294 4.01 16.64 -16.39
CA GLU A 294 4.88 17.56 -17.14
C GLU A 294 5.17 18.85 -16.35
N ALA A 295 4.16 19.38 -15.64
CA ALA A 295 4.31 20.61 -14.86
C ALA A 295 5.13 20.41 -13.57
N MET A 296 5.00 19.25 -12.92
CA MET A 296 5.76 18.88 -11.72
C MET A 296 7.21 18.51 -12.05
N GLY A 297 7.46 17.88 -13.20
CA GLY A 297 8.80 17.53 -13.68
C GLY A 297 9.49 16.45 -12.84
N GLY A 298 10.81 16.34 -12.99
CA GLY A 298 11.65 15.43 -12.19
C GLY A 298 11.26 13.96 -12.31
N GLY A 299 11.43 13.20 -11.22
CA GLY A 299 11.11 11.78 -11.17
C GLY A 299 9.63 11.46 -11.45
N ILE A 300 8.72 12.41 -11.17
CA ILE A 300 7.29 12.26 -11.46
C ILE A 300 7.04 12.23 -12.97
N GLN A 301 7.66 13.14 -13.72
CA GLN A 301 7.56 13.12 -15.18
C GLN A 301 8.18 11.85 -15.77
N GLU A 302 9.35 11.44 -15.27
CA GLU A 302 10.03 10.20 -15.71
C GLU A 302 9.16 8.96 -15.46
N ALA A 303 8.51 8.88 -14.30
CA ALA A 303 7.57 7.80 -13.97
C ALA A 303 6.37 7.77 -14.93
N TYR A 304 5.77 8.93 -15.24
CA TYR A 304 4.65 9.00 -16.18
C TYR A 304 5.05 8.57 -17.59
N GLU A 305 6.22 9.02 -18.06
CA GLU A 305 6.77 8.63 -19.36
C GLU A 305 7.05 7.12 -19.42
N GLU A 306 7.59 6.52 -18.36
CA GLU A 306 7.78 5.07 -18.28
C GLU A 306 6.45 4.31 -18.29
N MET A 307 5.51 4.71 -17.43
CA MET A 307 4.18 4.08 -17.29
C MET A 307 3.49 4.01 -18.66
N THR A 308 3.50 5.12 -19.39
CA THR A 308 2.83 5.22 -20.70
C THR A 308 3.62 4.53 -21.81
N ALA A 309 4.95 4.65 -21.85
CA ALA A 309 5.77 4.03 -22.90
C ALA A 309 5.76 2.49 -22.84
N ARG A 310 5.60 1.92 -21.63
CA ARG A 310 5.57 0.47 -21.41
C ARG A 310 4.16 -0.08 -21.18
N GLU A 311 3.12 0.73 -21.38
CA GLU A 311 1.72 0.29 -21.23
C GLU A 311 1.42 -0.30 -19.82
N LEU A 312 2.03 0.26 -18.77
CA LEU A 312 1.96 -0.22 -17.39
C LEU A 312 0.73 0.31 -16.63
N TYR A 313 -0.40 0.42 -17.32
CA TYR A 313 -1.65 0.84 -16.72
C TYR A 313 -2.86 0.22 -17.44
N ASP A 314 -3.97 0.08 -16.73
CA ASP A 314 -5.30 -0.17 -17.30
C ASP A 314 -6.38 0.60 -16.54
N ILE A 315 -6.80 1.72 -17.14
CA ILE A 315 -7.86 2.58 -16.63
C ILE A 315 -9.10 2.58 -17.53
N ALA A 316 -9.22 1.60 -18.45
CA ALA A 316 -10.37 1.52 -19.34
C ALA A 316 -11.57 0.89 -18.61
N PRO A 317 -12.81 1.35 -18.87
CA PRO A 317 -14.01 0.75 -18.28
C PRO A 317 -14.26 -0.65 -18.84
N GLY A 318 -14.75 -1.59 -18.01
CA GLY A 318 -15.09 -2.94 -18.43
C GLY A 318 -16.27 -3.52 -17.66
N ALA A 319 -17.21 -4.16 -18.38
CA ALA A 319 -18.45 -4.67 -17.78
C ALA A 319 -18.27 -5.85 -16.80
N GLY A 320 -17.13 -6.54 -16.86
CA GLY A 320 -16.72 -7.56 -15.91
C GLY A 320 -15.44 -7.19 -15.16
N LYS A 321 -15.03 -5.92 -15.20
CA LYS A 321 -13.81 -5.45 -14.56
C LYS A 321 -14.05 -5.37 -13.05
N TYR A 322 -13.06 -5.79 -12.26
CA TYR A 322 -13.10 -5.72 -10.81
C TYR A 322 -13.43 -4.31 -10.33
N GLU A 323 -14.34 -4.19 -9.37
CA GLU A 323 -14.75 -2.90 -8.79
C GLU A 323 -13.73 -2.47 -7.73
N GLY A 324 -12.58 -1.98 -8.21
CA GLY A 324 -11.50 -1.48 -7.38
C GLY A 324 -10.37 -0.89 -8.21
N SER A 325 -9.39 -0.33 -7.51
CA SER A 325 -8.15 0.20 -8.07
C SER A 325 -6.99 -0.25 -7.18
N PHE A 326 -5.82 -0.42 -7.79
CA PHE A 326 -4.60 -0.79 -7.08
C PHE A 326 -3.36 -0.53 -7.94
N GLU A 327 -2.22 -0.55 -7.26
CA GLU A 327 -0.88 -0.63 -7.85
C GLU A 327 -0.22 -1.96 -7.41
N VAL A 328 0.56 -2.59 -8.31
CA VAL A 328 1.40 -3.74 -7.97
C VAL A 328 2.78 -3.69 -8.62
N TYR A 329 3.81 -4.07 -7.84
CA TYR A 329 5.17 -4.18 -8.35
C TYR A 329 5.49 -5.54 -9.02
N LEU A 330 5.74 -5.52 -10.33
CA LEU A 330 6.14 -6.69 -11.11
C LEU A 330 7.67 -6.88 -11.05
N ALA A 331 8.16 -7.47 -9.95
CA ALA A 331 9.59 -7.58 -9.64
C ALA A 331 10.47 -8.16 -10.76
N SER A 332 10.01 -9.20 -11.47
CA SER A 332 10.77 -9.78 -12.61
C SER A 332 10.93 -8.81 -13.80
N TYR A 333 10.10 -7.78 -13.86
CA TYR A 333 10.05 -6.79 -14.93
C TYR A 333 10.52 -5.38 -14.53
N ASP A 334 10.94 -5.20 -13.27
CA ASP A 334 11.38 -3.90 -12.73
C ASP A 334 10.36 -2.80 -13.04
N ALA A 335 9.08 -3.07 -12.73
CA ALA A 335 7.97 -2.22 -13.16
C ALA A 335 6.79 -2.25 -12.18
N PRO A 336 6.37 -1.09 -11.66
CA PRO A 336 5.04 -0.94 -11.09
C PRO A 336 3.96 -1.03 -12.18
N TYR A 337 2.72 -1.30 -11.79
CA TYR A 337 1.57 -1.40 -12.70
C TYR A 337 0.30 -0.85 -12.06
N VAL A 338 -0.39 0.06 -12.76
CA VAL A 338 -1.64 0.67 -12.28
C VAL A 338 -2.87 -0.05 -12.85
N PHE A 339 -3.78 -0.48 -11.99
CA PHE A 339 -5.11 -0.93 -12.37
C PHE A 339 -6.17 -0.01 -11.78
N LEU A 340 -7.13 0.45 -12.58
CA LEU A 340 -8.24 1.28 -12.11
C LEU A 340 -9.51 0.94 -12.87
N ASN A 341 -10.60 0.69 -12.15
CA ASN A 341 -11.93 0.62 -12.75
C ASN A 341 -12.63 1.98 -12.62
N PRO A 342 -12.76 2.75 -13.72
CA PRO A 342 -13.23 4.13 -13.64
C PRO A 342 -14.75 4.23 -13.46
N TYR A 343 -15.20 5.19 -12.66
CA TYR A 343 -16.62 5.57 -12.55
C TYR A 343 -17.11 6.38 -13.76
N GLN A 344 -16.18 6.82 -14.61
CA GLN A 344 -16.38 7.71 -15.75
C GLN A 344 -16.90 9.09 -15.34
N ASP A 345 -16.36 9.63 -14.26
CA ASP A 345 -16.65 10.96 -13.75
C ASP A 345 -15.39 11.66 -13.22
N ILE A 346 -15.53 12.81 -12.56
CA ILE A 346 -14.39 13.64 -12.19
C ILE A 346 -13.55 13.03 -11.06
N SER A 347 -14.10 12.10 -10.29
CA SER A 347 -13.36 11.37 -9.24
C SER A 347 -12.22 10.54 -9.84
N ASP A 348 -12.35 10.08 -11.09
CA ASP A 348 -11.31 9.30 -11.78
C ASP A 348 -10.00 10.08 -11.96
N PHE A 349 -10.02 11.42 -11.93
CA PHE A 349 -8.79 12.22 -11.93
C PHE A 349 -8.00 12.02 -10.63
N LEU A 350 -8.71 11.91 -9.51
CA LEU A 350 -8.14 11.69 -8.19
C LEU A 350 -7.70 10.24 -8.05
N SER A 351 -8.58 9.28 -8.35
CA SER A 351 -8.26 7.85 -8.27
C SER A 351 -7.07 7.48 -9.16
N PHE A 352 -6.97 8.02 -10.39
CA PHE A 352 -5.80 7.74 -11.23
C PHE A 352 -4.52 8.39 -10.69
N SER A 353 -4.61 9.55 -10.06
CA SER A 353 -3.46 10.19 -9.40
C SER A 353 -3.02 9.45 -8.16
N HIS A 354 -3.97 8.91 -7.40
CA HIS A 354 -3.72 8.09 -6.22
C HIS A 354 -2.83 6.90 -6.58
N GLU A 355 -3.27 6.06 -7.53
CA GLU A 355 -2.48 4.91 -7.98
C GLU A 355 -1.15 5.32 -8.62
N PHE A 356 -1.14 6.47 -9.32
CA PHE A 356 0.10 6.99 -9.89
C PHE A 356 1.10 7.48 -8.82
N GLY A 357 0.63 7.88 -7.63
CA GLY A 357 1.50 8.20 -6.50
C GLY A 357 2.23 6.96 -5.97
N HIS A 358 1.51 5.84 -5.81
CA HIS A 358 2.13 4.55 -5.52
C HIS A 358 3.14 4.16 -6.62
N PHE A 359 2.71 4.18 -7.88
CA PHE A 359 3.55 3.86 -9.03
C PHE A 359 4.84 4.68 -9.03
N THR A 360 4.74 5.98 -8.74
CA THR A 360 5.89 6.89 -8.77
C THR A 360 6.88 6.58 -7.66
N ASN A 361 6.43 6.28 -6.44
CA ASN A 361 7.32 5.88 -5.36
C ASN A 361 8.04 4.58 -5.70
N ASP A 362 7.29 3.55 -6.07
CA ASP A 362 7.82 2.23 -6.44
C ASP A 362 8.79 2.29 -7.63
N TYR A 363 8.51 3.15 -8.62
CA TYR A 363 9.40 3.38 -9.75
C TYR A 363 10.74 4.01 -9.33
N LEU A 364 10.70 5.02 -8.46
CA LEU A 364 11.90 5.76 -8.03
C LEU A 364 12.75 4.96 -7.04
N ALA A 365 12.09 4.24 -6.14
CA ALA A 365 12.71 3.34 -5.17
C ALA A 365 13.25 2.06 -5.84
N GLY A 366 12.62 1.60 -6.93
CA GLY A 366 13.01 0.38 -7.63
C GLY A 366 12.42 -0.90 -7.00
N GLY A 367 11.27 -0.77 -6.36
CA GLY A 367 10.56 -1.80 -5.63
C GLY A 367 9.55 -1.20 -4.65
N SER A 368 8.67 -2.03 -4.11
CA SER A 368 7.72 -1.65 -3.08
C SER A 368 8.32 -1.95 -1.70
N TYR A 369 8.74 -0.90 -1.00
CA TYR A 369 9.51 -1.03 0.25
C TYR A 369 8.88 -0.33 1.45
N VAL A 370 8.02 0.65 1.20
CA VAL A 370 7.52 1.52 2.25
C VAL A 370 6.37 0.88 3.01
N SER A 371 6.21 1.24 4.29
CA SER A 371 5.03 0.86 5.06
C SER A 371 3.75 1.36 4.39
N THR A 372 2.63 0.69 4.66
CA THR A 372 1.32 1.06 4.13
C THR A 372 0.96 2.53 4.39
N ASP A 373 1.23 3.05 5.58
CA ASP A 373 0.94 4.45 5.92
C ASP A 373 1.78 5.44 5.09
N VAL A 374 3.02 5.08 4.77
CA VAL A 374 3.89 5.88 3.91
C VAL A 374 3.47 5.76 2.45
N ALA A 375 3.09 4.57 1.98
CA ALA A 375 2.52 4.38 0.65
C ALA A 375 1.29 5.30 0.45
N GLU A 376 0.39 5.35 1.42
CA GLU A 376 -0.80 6.21 1.39
C GLU A 376 -0.48 7.71 1.45
N LEU A 377 0.63 8.10 2.08
CA LEU A 377 1.13 9.47 2.02
C LEU A 377 1.53 9.83 0.57
N MET A 378 2.16 8.89 -0.14
CA MET A 378 2.58 9.11 -1.53
C MET A 378 1.39 9.21 -2.48
N SER A 379 0.40 8.33 -2.36
CA SER A 379 -0.80 8.34 -3.20
C SER A 379 -1.65 9.58 -2.97
N GLN A 380 -2.00 9.88 -1.72
CA GLN A 380 -2.81 11.06 -1.39
C GLN A 380 -2.06 12.38 -1.61
N GLY A 381 -0.73 12.38 -1.44
CA GLY A 381 0.13 13.51 -1.80
C GLY A 381 0.07 13.80 -3.30
N MET A 382 0.10 12.76 -4.14
CA MET A 382 -0.02 12.89 -5.60
C MET A 382 -1.38 13.45 -6.01
N GLU A 383 -2.47 13.08 -5.33
CA GLU A 383 -3.80 13.69 -5.58
C GLU A 383 -3.76 15.21 -5.39
N PHE A 384 -3.23 15.70 -4.27
CA PHE A 384 -3.15 17.14 -4.02
C PHE A 384 -2.17 17.85 -4.95
N MET A 385 -0.95 17.31 -5.10
CA MET A 385 0.08 17.95 -5.94
C MET A 385 -0.33 17.96 -7.41
N SER A 386 -0.95 16.90 -7.93
CA SER A 386 -1.44 16.91 -9.31
C SER A 386 -2.47 18.03 -9.56
N LEU A 387 -3.36 18.30 -8.60
CA LEU A 387 -4.35 19.38 -8.70
C LEU A 387 -3.74 20.79 -8.66
N CYS A 388 -2.62 20.97 -7.96
CA CYS A 388 -1.88 22.24 -7.93
C CYS A 388 -1.20 22.57 -9.27
N TYR A 389 -0.86 21.55 -10.07
CA TYR A 389 0.01 21.69 -11.24
C TYR A 389 -0.66 21.36 -12.58
N ALA A 390 -1.76 20.59 -12.59
CA ALA A 390 -2.50 20.23 -13.79
C ALA A 390 -2.97 21.47 -14.56
N LYS A 391 -2.99 21.37 -15.90
CA LYS A 391 -3.41 22.45 -16.82
C LYS A 391 -4.57 22.04 -17.73
N GLU A 392 -4.83 20.75 -17.82
CA GLU A 392 -5.91 20.14 -18.60
C GLU A 392 -6.90 19.44 -17.65
N PRO A 393 -8.18 19.25 -18.03
CA PRO A 393 -8.79 19.65 -19.30
C PRO A 393 -9.22 21.14 -19.35
N GLY A 394 -9.13 21.85 -18.23
CA GLY A 394 -9.54 23.25 -18.11
C GLY A 394 -9.71 23.68 -16.66
N GLU A 395 -9.64 24.99 -16.39
CA GLU A 395 -9.69 25.52 -15.02
C GLU A 395 -11.02 25.25 -14.31
N GLU A 396 -12.14 25.18 -15.05
CA GLU A 396 -13.46 24.91 -14.46
C GLU A 396 -13.53 23.49 -13.89
N GLU A 397 -13.07 22.50 -14.68
CA GLU A 397 -12.96 21.12 -14.24
C GLU A 397 -11.93 20.96 -13.12
N LEU A 398 -10.78 21.63 -13.21
CA LEU A 398 -9.75 21.58 -12.16
C LEU A 398 -10.24 22.18 -10.83
N ASP A 399 -11.03 23.27 -10.87
CA ASP A 399 -11.65 23.82 -9.66
C ASP A 399 -12.66 22.85 -9.04
N MET A 400 -13.46 22.18 -9.88
CA MET A 400 -14.38 21.14 -9.42
C MET A 400 -13.62 19.96 -8.80
N ALA A 401 -12.53 19.51 -9.41
CA ALA A 401 -11.71 18.41 -8.89
C ALA A 401 -11.04 18.78 -7.56
N ARG A 402 -10.54 20.02 -7.41
CA ARG A 402 -10.01 20.53 -6.12
C ARG A 402 -11.05 20.53 -5.02
N ARG A 403 -12.26 21.03 -5.31
CA ARG A 403 -13.36 21.04 -4.35
C ARG A 403 -13.82 19.63 -3.99
N LEU A 404 -13.88 18.72 -4.98
CA LEU A 404 -14.17 17.32 -4.73
C LEU A 404 -13.10 16.71 -3.82
N ARG A 405 -11.81 16.86 -4.14
CA ARG A 405 -10.73 16.31 -3.33
C ARG A 405 -10.77 16.78 -1.87
N LEU A 406 -11.06 18.06 -1.63
CA LEU A 406 -11.20 18.60 -0.28
C LEU A 406 -12.44 18.06 0.43
N ALA A 407 -13.57 17.96 -0.26
CA ALA A 407 -14.80 17.37 0.29
C ALA A 407 -14.61 15.89 0.62
N ASP A 408 -13.98 15.13 -0.27
CA ASP A 408 -13.66 13.72 -0.09
C ASP A 408 -12.62 13.52 1.01
N SER A 409 -11.61 14.39 1.12
CA SER A 409 -10.67 14.35 2.24
C SER A 409 -11.41 14.51 3.58
N LEU A 410 -12.33 15.48 3.68
CA LEU A 410 -13.17 15.64 4.87
C LEU A 410 -14.03 14.41 5.14
N GLY A 411 -14.57 13.79 4.08
CA GLY A 411 -15.26 12.50 4.13
C GLY A 411 -14.37 11.40 4.69
N VAL A 412 -13.17 11.21 4.13
CA VAL A 412 -12.16 10.23 4.55
C VAL A 412 -11.83 10.38 6.03
N TYR A 413 -11.55 11.59 6.53
CA TYR A 413 -11.29 11.79 7.96
C TYR A 413 -12.42 11.28 8.84
N VAL A 414 -13.68 11.55 8.47
CA VAL A 414 -14.85 11.22 9.29
C VAL A 414 -15.25 9.76 9.12
N GLU A 415 -15.35 9.28 7.88
CA GLU A 415 -15.86 7.96 7.53
C GLU A 415 -14.85 6.87 7.89
N GLN A 416 -13.56 7.05 7.57
CA GLN A 416 -12.55 6.04 7.90
C GLN A 416 -12.27 5.99 9.41
N ALA A 417 -12.36 7.13 10.12
CA ALA A 417 -12.34 7.14 11.59
C ALA A 417 -13.54 6.41 12.20
N ALA A 418 -14.72 6.54 11.59
CA ALA A 418 -15.90 5.76 11.97
C ALA A 418 -15.66 4.26 11.73
N TYR A 419 -15.19 3.88 10.55
CA TYR A 419 -14.89 2.48 10.20
C TYR A 419 -13.86 1.85 11.15
N TYR A 420 -12.77 2.55 11.46
CA TYR A 420 -11.83 2.09 12.46
C TYR A 420 -12.47 1.97 13.86
N SER A 421 -13.29 2.93 14.28
CA SER A 421 -14.03 2.86 15.55
C SER A 421 -15.00 1.67 15.62
N PHE A 422 -15.58 1.27 14.49
CA PHE A 422 -16.36 0.05 14.36
C PHE A 422 -15.49 -1.19 14.52
N GLU A 423 -14.38 -1.30 13.77
CA GLU A 423 -13.47 -2.46 13.85
C GLU A 423 -12.98 -2.70 15.27
N ARG A 424 -12.50 -1.65 15.96
CA ARG A 424 -12.03 -1.77 17.36
C ARG A 424 -13.07 -2.36 18.29
N GLN A 425 -14.34 -1.99 18.10
CA GLN A 425 -15.43 -2.52 18.92
C GLN A 425 -15.84 -3.93 18.47
N ALA A 426 -15.81 -4.21 17.17
CA ALA A 426 -16.10 -5.52 16.60
C ALA A 426 -15.10 -6.58 17.07
N TYR A 427 -13.79 -6.30 17.02
CA TYR A 427 -12.73 -7.21 17.45
C TYR A 427 -12.69 -7.44 18.96
N ARG A 428 -13.39 -6.64 19.76
CA ARG A 428 -13.59 -6.87 21.21
C ARG A 428 -14.71 -7.87 21.51
N LEU A 429 -15.58 -8.18 20.54
CA LEU A 429 -16.59 -9.22 20.71
C LEU A 429 -15.93 -10.60 20.67
N THR A 430 -16.31 -11.48 21.60
CA THR A 430 -15.78 -12.85 21.69
C THR A 430 -16.89 -13.84 22.02
N GLY A 431 -16.69 -15.11 21.66
CA GLY A 431 -17.63 -16.19 22.02
C GLY A 431 -19.06 -15.94 21.56
N GLU A 432 -20.03 -16.08 22.47
CA GLU A 432 -21.47 -15.89 22.16
C GLU A 432 -21.85 -14.43 21.82
N ASP A 433 -20.98 -13.46 22.12
CA ASP A 433 -21.22 -12.04 21.82
C ASP A 433 -20.80 -11.67 20.39
N LEU A 434 -19.93 -12.45 19.74
CA LEU A 434 -19.49 -12.21 18.36
C LEU A 434 -20.57 -12.68 17.37
N THR A 435 -21.51 -11.78 17.08
CA THR A 435 -22.68 -12.05 16.24
C THR A 435 -22.96 -10.89 15.29
N VAL A 436 -23.57 -11.18 14.14
CA VAL A 436 -23.98 -10.15 13.16
C VAL A 436 -24.90 -9.09 13.78
N GLU A 437 -25.80 -9.48 14.69
CA GLU A 437 -26.69 -8.53 15.39
C GLU A 437 -25.90 -7.53 16.25
N ASN A 438 -24.88 -8.01 16.98
CA ASN A 438 -24.03 -7.12 17.77
C ASN A 438 -23.13 -6.25 16.89
N LEU A 439 -22.63 -6.76 15.76
CA LEU A 439 -21.93 -5.95 14.76
C LEU A 439 -22.82 -4.81 14.23
N ASN A 440 -24.05 -5.10 13.81
CA ASN A 440 -25.01 -4.08 13.39
C ASN A 440 -25.28 -3.04 14.49
N SER A 441 -25.38 -3.50 15.75
CA SER A 441 -25.61 -2.60 16.89
C SER A 441 -24.43 -1.65 17.12
N ILE A 442 -23.19 -2.15 17.01
CA ILE A 442 -21.98 -1.33 17.10
C ILE A 442 -21.93 -0.34 15.95
N TYR A 443 -22.08 -0.81 14.71
CA TYR A 443 -22.03 0.05 13.53
C TYR A 443 -23.09 1.15 13.59
N ARG A 444 -24.29 0.83 14.08
CA ARG A 444 -25.35 1.82 14.32
C ARG A 444 -24.93 2.95 15.23
N GLN A 445 -24.30 2.61 16.36
CA GLN A 445 -23.86 3.61 17.32
C GLN A 445 -22.75 4.48 16.71
N VAL A 446 -21.76 3.84 16.08
CA VAL A 446 -20.62 4.50 15.44
C VAL A 446 -21.09 5.45 14.32
N ALA A 447 -21.96 5.00 13.42
CA ALA A 447 -22.49 5.82 12.34
C ALA A 447 -23.22 7.07 12.88
N GLN A 448 -23.94 6.94 14.00
CA GLN A 448 -24.58 8.10 14.66
C GLN A 448 -23.56 9.07 15.26
N ASP A 449 -22.53 8.56 15.92
CA ASP A 449 -21.50 9.37 16.57
C ASP A 449 -20.66 10.15 15.55
N PHE A 450 -20.44 9.59 14.36
CA PHE A 450 -19.72 10.23 13.25
C PHE A 450 -20.63 10.96 12.24
N GLY A 451 -21.93 11.09 12.53
CA GLY A 451 -22.82 11.97 11.79
C GLY A 451 -23.33 11.46 10.44
N PHE A 452 -23.31 10.13 10.22
CA PHE A 452 -23.81 9.49 9.01
C PHE A 452 -25.34 9.60 8.86
N ASP A 453 -26.05 9.97 9.93
CA ASP A 453 -27.47 10.36 9.87
C ASP A 453 -27.74 11.53 8.90
N SER A 454 -26.70 12.30 8.54
CA SER A 454 -26.80 13.36 7.54
C SER A 454 -26.83 12.88 6.09
N VAL A 455 -26.35 11.67 5.79
CA VAL A 455 -26.28 11.11 4.43
C VAL A 455 -27.26 9.96 4.19
N GLY A 456 -27.96 9.50 5.24
CA GLY A 456 -28.95 8.43 5.14
C GLY A 456 -28.31 7.05 5.08
N TRP A 457 -27.67 6.67 6.18
CA TRP A 457 -26.98 5.39 6.34
C TRP A 457 -27.91 4.21 6.66
N GLN A 458 -27.42 2.99 6.41
CA GLN A 458 -28.11 1.74 6.74
C GLN A 458 -27.31 0.86 7.69
N GLU A 459 -28.01 0.09 8.54
CA GLU A 459 -27.38 -0.71 9.61
C GLU A 459 -26.37 -1.74 9.11
N ALA A 460 -26.61 -2.28 7.91
CA ALA A 460 -25.77 -3.29 7.27
C ALA A 460 -24.79 -2.69 6.23
N GLU A 461 -24.64 -1.37 6.16
CA GLU A 461 -23.74 -0.71 5.20
C GLU A 461 -22.26 -1.10 5.37
N TRP A 462 -21.85 -1.47 6.59
CA TRP A 462 -20.53 -2.02 6.87
C TRP A 462 -20.19 -3.26 6.03
N THR A 463 -21.19 -4.01 5.56
CA THR A 463 -21.00 -5.21 4.72
C THR A 463 -20.41 -4.88 3.35
N GLY A 464 -20.56 -3.63 2.89
CA GLY A 464 -19.96 -3.13 1.66
C GLY A 464 -18.49 -2.69 1.80
N VAL A 465 -17.94 -2.66 3.01
CA VAL A 465 -16.56 -2.23 3.25
C VAL A 465 -15.61 -3.43 3.15
N THR A 466 -14.96 -3.58 2.00
CA THR A 466 -14.05 -4.70 1.71
C THR A 466 -12.93 -4.87 2.74
N HIS A 467 -12.35 -3.77 3.22
CA HIS A 467 -11.22 -3.81 4.15
C HIS A 467 -11.52 -4.50 5.48
N PHE A 468 -12.77 -4.51 5.96
CA PHE A 468 -13.12 -5.26 7.17
C PHE A 468 -12.88 -6.76 7.03
N TYR A 469 -12.99 -7.27 5.79
CA TYR A 469 -12.79 -8.66 5.45
C TYR A 469 -11.33 -8.96 5.13
N THR A 470 -10.64 -8.07 4.40
CA THR A 470 -9.34 -8.40 3.79
C THR A 470 -8.14 -7.79 4.52
N ASN A 471 -8.30 -6.60 5.13
CA ASN A 471 -7.20 -5.81 5.69
C ASN A 471 -7.67 -5.12 6.98
N PRO A 472 -7.86 -5.87 8.07
CA PRO A 472 -8.45 -5.30 9.29
C PRO A 472 -7.56 -4.21 9.89
N PHE A 473 -8.16 -3.10 10.28
CA PHE A 473 -7.49 -1.89 10.80
C PHE A 473 -6.61 -1.13 9.79
N TYR A 474 -6.66 -1.45 8.49
CA TYR A 474 -5.98 -0.66 7.45
C TYR A 474 -6.63 0.71 7.27
N VAL A 475 -7.95 0.82 7.41
CA VAL A 475 -8.71 2.04 7.10
C VAL A 475 -8.21 3.30 7.84
N ILE A 476 -7.63 3.16 9.02
CA ILE A 476 -7.06 4.29 9.76
C ILE A 476 -5.81 4.89 9.08
N SER A 477 -5.10 4.11 8.27
CA SER A 477 -3.94 4.56 7.48
C SER A 477 -4.32 5.75 6.60
N TYR A 478 -5.51 5.74 5.98
CA TYR A 478 -5.98 6.87 5.17
C TYR A 478 -6.09 8.17 5.97
N VAL A 479 -6.51 8.09 7.23
CA VAL A 479 -6.71 9.26 8.10
C VAL A 479 -5.38 9.83 8.59
N VAL A 480 -4.43 8.96 8.94
CA VAL A 480 -3.12 9.37 9.49
C VAL A 480 -2.22 9.90 8.38
N SER A 481 -2.12 9.18 7.26
CA SER A 481 -1.36 9.61 6.08
C SER A 481 -1.98 10.80 5.35
N GLY A 482 -3.31 10.90 5.36
CA GLY A 482 -4.06 12.00 4.74
C GLY A 482 -3.75 13.36 5.34
N ASP A 483 -3.35 13.44 6.62
CA ASP A 483 -2.86 14.70 7.20
C ASP A 483 -1.47 15.07 6.67
N GLY A 484 -0.56 14.10 6.48
CA GLY A 484 0.72 14.36 5.83
C GLY A 484 0.52 14.89 4.40
N ALA A 485 -0.43 14.34 3.64
CA ALA A 485 -0.79 14.85 2.33
C ALA A 485 -1.41 16.27 2.39
N MET A 486 -2.27 16.53 3.38
CA MET A 486 -2.83 17.86 3.64
C MET A 486 -1.74 18.88 4.00
N GLN A 487 -0.69 18.47 4.73
CA GLN A 487 0.46 19.30 5.04
C GLN A 487 1.23 19.72 3.80
N LEU A 488 1.48 18.79 2.87
CA LEU A 488 2.11 19.12 1.59
C LEU A 488 1.28 20.12 0.79
N TYR A 489 -0.04 19.95 0.77
CA TYR A 489 -0.96 20.89 0.13
C TYR A 489 -0.91 22.28 0.78
N GLN A 490 -1.00 22.36 2.11
CA GLN A 490 -0.91 23.61 2.85
C GLN A 490 0.42 24.33 2.59
N LEU A 491 1.53 23.59 2.61
CA LEU A 491 2.86 24.12 2.31
C LEU A 491 2.94 24.71 0.90
N GLU A 492 2.36 24.03 -0.09
CA GLU A 492 2.29 24.51 -1.48
C GLU A 492 1.43 25.78 -1.61
N LEU A 493 0.34 25.89 -0.85
CA LEU A 493 -0.49 27.10 -0.81
C LEU A 493 0.21 28.29 -0.16
N GLU A 494 1.01 28.05 0.89
CA GLU A 494 1.75 29.08 1.60
C GLU A 494 2.94 29.61 0.79
N GLU A 495 3.73 28.69 0.20
CA GLU A 495 4.89 28.99 -0.63
C GLU A 495 4.93 28.08 -1.85
N ALA A 496 4.49 28.61 -3.00
CA ALA A 496 4.45 27.87 -4.25
C ALA A 496 5.81 27.23 -4.59
N GLY A 497 5.81 25.92 -4.82
CA GLY A 497 6.97 25.06 -5.06
C GLY A 497 7.51 24.35 -3.82
N ALA A 498 7.23 24.83 -2.60
CA ALA A 498 7.78 24.23 -1.38
C ALA A 498 7.14 22.86 -1.07
N GLY A 499 5.83 22.72 -1.28
CA GLY A 499 5.14 21.45 -1.11
C GLY A 499 5.59 20.42 -2.15
N LEU A 500 5.72 20.85 -3.41
CA LEU A 500 6.22 19.99 -4.48
C LEU A 500 7.67 19.54 -4.25
N GLU A 501 8.57 20.44 -3.83
CA GLU A 501 9.97 20.08 -3.55
C GLU A 501 10.06 19.01 -2.47
N LEU A 502 9.33 19.18 -1.36
CA LEU A 502 9.28 18.18 -0.30
C LEU A 502 8.67 16.86 -0.77
N PHE A 503 7.58 16.91 -1.52
CA PHE A 503 6.92 15.72 -2.04
C PHE A 503 7.83 14.92 -2.98
N GLN A 504 8.62 15.58 -3.83
CA GLN A 504 9.59 14.90 -4.70
C GLN A 504 10.71 14.20 -3.92
N GLU A 505 11.09 14.69 -2.74
CA GLU A 505 12.04 13.99 -1.87
C GLU A 505 11.37 12.79 -1.17
N LEU A 506 10.15 12.96 -0.66
CA LEU A 506 9.38 11.89 -0.02
C LEU A 506 9.14 10.70 -0.96
N LEU A 507 8.83 10.95 -2.24
CA LEU A 507 8.63 9.93 -3.26
C LEU A 507 9.85 9.01 -3.50
N LYS A 508 11.05 9.38 -3.03
CA LYS A 508 12.26 8.57 -3.16
C LYS A 508 12.49 7.62 -1.98
N THR A 509 11.60 7.60 -0.99
CA THR A 509 11.72 6.71 0.17
C THR A 509 11.72 5.25 -0.29
N ASP A 510 12.78 4.52 0.04
CA ASP A 510 13.09 3.17 -0.41
C ASP A 510 13.31 2.18 0.75
N GLU A 511 12.83 2.54 1.94
CA GLU A 511 12.93 1.75 3.16
C GLU A 511 11.59 1.68 3.90
N ASP A 512 11.41 0.64 4.70
CA ASP A 512 10.22 0.43 5.55
C ASP A 512 10.29 1.31 6.81
N ILE A 513 10.27 2.62 6.60
CA ILE A 513 10.25 3.63 7.66
C ILE A 513 8.80 3.84 8.16
N PRO A 514 8.57 3.89 9.48
CA PRO A 514 7.26 4.26 10.01
C PRO A 514 6.89 5.71 9.68
N LEU A 515 5.63 5.95 9.31
CA LEU A 515 5.14 7.27 8.86
C LEU A 515 5.50 8.42 9.80
N LEU A 516 5.29 8.29 11.11
CA LEU A 516 5.59 9.39 12.05
C LEU A 516 7.07 9.76 12.08
N SER A 517 7.96 8.77 11.89
CA SER A 517 9.40 9.02 11.81
C SER A 517 9.74 9.75 10.51
N LEU A 518 9.11 9.38 9.40
CA LEU A 518 9.30 10.05 8.11
C LEU A 518 8.81 11.50 8.14
N LEU A 519 7.63 11.76 8.72
CA LEU A 519 7.08 13.10 8.88
C LEU A 519 8.04 13.99 9.70
N GLU A 520 8.50 13.51 10.85
CA GLU A 520 9.43 14.25 11.71
C GLU A 520 10.75 14.57 10.98
N GLN A 521 11.36 13.60 10.30
CA GLN A 521 12.60 13.79 9.54
C GLN A 521 12.44 14.80 8.39
N SER A 522 11.23 14.89 7.85
CA SER A 522 10.85 15.76 6.73
C SER A 522 10.40 17.15 7.19
N GLY A 523 10.40 17.43 8.49
CA GLY A 523 9.96 18.71 9.06
C GLY A 523 8.44 18.90 9.07
N LEU A 524 7.68 17.82 8.88
CA LEU A 524 6.23 17.79 9.01
C LEU A 524 5.83 17.49 10.45
N GLU A 525 4.64 17.94 10.84
CA GLU A 525 4.08 17.76 12.16
C GLU A 525 3.36 16.41 12.30
N SER A 526 3.25 15.90 13.53
CA SER A 526 2.43 14.72 13.82
C SER A 526 0.95 15.02 13.54
N PRO A 527 0.20 14.07 12.94
CA PRO A 527 -1.22 14.26 12.65
C PRO A 527 -2.10 14.41 13.89
N PHE A 528 -1.67 13.89 15.05
CA PHE A 528 -2.51 13.77 16.24
C PHE A 528 -2.84 15.08 16.96
N ASP A 529 -2.14 16.18 16.68
CA ASP A 529 -2.37 17.50 17.30
C ASP A 529 -2.88 18.55 16.29
N ARG A 530 -3.36 18.11 15.12
CA ARG A 530 -3.61 18.98 13.95
C ARG A 530 -5.05 19.08 13.49
N ILE A 531 -5.98 18.31 14.06
CA ILE A 531 -7.38 18.32 13.62
C ILE A 531 -7.99 19.73 13.60
N PRO A 532 -7.73 20.64 14.56
CA PRO A 532 -8.25 22.02 14.48
C PRO A 532 -7.74 22.81 13.26
N GLN A 533 -6.49 22.61 12.86
CA GLN A 533 -5.84 23.23 11.70
C GLN A 533 -6.40 22.66 10.39
N VAL A 534 -6.57 21.33 10.34
CA VAL A 534 -7.24 20.64 9.23
C VAL A 534 -8.69 21.15 9.08
N ALA A 535 -9.42 21.26 10.19
CA ALA A 535 -10.78 21.81 10.20
C ALA A 535 -10.83 23.27 9.72
N ALA A 536 -9.82 24.09 10.06
CA ALA A 536 -9.72 25.46 9.57
C ALA A 536 -9.54 25.51 8.04
N THR A 537 -8.70 24.61 7.50
CA THR A 537 -8.48 24.48 6.05
C THR A 537 -9.77 24.13 5.33
N PHE A 538 -10.52 23.14 5.81
CA PHE A 538 -11.82 22.79 5.21
C PHE A 538 -12.83 23.94 5.29
N ARG A 539 -12.88 24.69 6.39
CA ARG A 539 -13.79 25.85 6.50
C ARG A 539 -13.46 26.94 5.48
N GLU A 540 -12.18 27.21 5.28
CA GLU A 540 -11.71 28.23 4.33
C GLU A 540 -11.95 27.80 2.88
N GLU A 541 -11.45 26.62 2.51
CA GLU A 541 -11.41 26.17 1.11
C GLU A 541 -12.79 25.70 0.60
N LEU A 542 -13.62 25.08 1.45
CA LEU A 542 -14.98 24.65 1.09
C LEU A 542 -16.06 25.67 1.44
N GLY A 543 -15.72 26.75 2.16
CA GLY A 543 -16.68 27.80 2.55
C GLY A 543 -17.80 27.34 3.49
N LEU A 544 -17.47 26.49 4.48
CA LEU A 544 -18.42 25.82 5.38
C LEU A 544 -18.76 26.57 6.69
#